data_AF-A0A832XPR5-F1
#
_entry.id   AF-A0A832XPR5-F1
#
_cell.length_a   1.000
_cell.length_b   1.000
_cell.length_c   1.000
_cell.angle_alpha   90.00
_cell.angle_beta   90.00
_cell.angle_gamma   90.00
#
_symmetry.space_group_name_H-M   'P 1'
#
loop_
_entity.id
_entity.type
_entity.pdbx_description
1 polymer ?
#
loop_
_entity_poly.entity_id
_entity_poly.type
_entity_poly.pdbx_seq_one_letter_code
_entity_poly.pdbx_strand_id
1 'polypeptide(L)'
;MNARPLLESEIDGDMDGIIDINDNCPNDPNPDQEDLDQDGLGNVCDDDSDGDGVSNGDDQFPLDSTENSDTDNDGVGNNADLDDDGDGMNDTDDAFPLDSNETTDTDNDGIGNNGDADDDGDGIDDTTDNCPFVSNSDQGDEDNDGIGTACDSAENIPKEGMPSLGLLATTMAVLVAGLYIGRRD
;
A
#
# COMPACT_ATOMS: atom_id res chain seq x y z
N MET A 1 -6.27 69.16 27.15
CA MET A 1 -7.03 67.97 26.75
C MET A 1 -6.51 66.84 27.61
N ASN A 2 -7.27 66.39 28.60
CA ASN A 2 -6.86 65.26 29.42
C ASN A 2 -7.32 64.03 28.67
N ALA A 3 -6.38 63.26 28.13
CA ALA A 3 -6.66 61.91 27.68
C ALA A 3 -7.28 61.16 28.86
N ARG A 4 -8.45 60.57 28.66
CA ARG A 4 -8.97 59.58 29.61
C ARG A 4 -7.91 58.47 29.72
N PRO A 5 -7.54 58.02 30.92
CA PRO A 5 -6.75 56.80 31.04
C PRO A 5 -7.56 55.70 30.36
N LEU A 6 -6.96 54.96 29.43
CA LEU A 6 -7.57 53.74 28.91
C LEU A 6 -7.89 52.88 30.12
N LEU A 7 -9.17 52.51 30.26
CA LEU A 7 -9.52 51.48 31.22
C LEU A 7 -8.80 50.21 30.78
N GLU A 8 -8.30 49.43 31.72
CA GLU A 8 -7.67 48.12 31.46
C GLU A 8 -8.58 47.18 30.65
N SER A 9 -9.87 47.50 30.55
CA SER A 9 -10.90 46.82 29.73
C SER A 9 -11.03 47.31 28.28
N GLU A 10 -10.17 48.22 27.81
CA GLU A 10 -10.15 48.71 26.42
C GLU A 10 -8.80 48.40 25.74
N ILE A 11 -7.99 47.51 26.32
CA ILE A 11 -6.75 47.04 25.73
C ILE A 11 -7.10 46.05 24.62
N ASP A 12 -6.39 46.20 23.51
CA ASP A 12 -6.41 45.36 22.31
C ASP A 12 -4.91 45.18 21.98
N GLY A 13 -4.37 44.06 22.45
CA GLY A 13 -2.95 43.78 22.54
C GLY A 13 -2.30 43.54 21.18
N ASP A 14 -3.03 42.89 20.28
CA ASP A 14 -2.56 42.45 18.98
C ASP A 14 -3.15 43.26 17.81
N MET A 15 -4.09 44.17 18.11
CA MET A 15 -4.72 45.12 17.19
C MET A 15 -5.60 44.47 16.13
N ASP A 16 -6.23 43.34 16.46
CA ASP A 16 -7.13 42.62 15.58
C ASP A 16 -8.58 43.18 15.59
N GLY A 17 -8.89 44.05 16.56
CA GLY A 17 -10.17 44.72 16.72
C GLY A 17 -11.09 44.11 17.79
N ILE A 18 -10.64 43.05 18.46
CA ILE A 18 -11.22 42.47 19.66
C ILE A 18 -10.41 42.96 20.87
N ILE A 19 -11.07 43.21 22.00
CA ILE A 19 -10.38 43.65 23.22
C ILE A 19 -9.93 42.43 24.02
N ASP A 20 -8.77 42.47 24.68
CA ASP A 20 -8.12 41.33 25.36
C ASP A 20 -9.05 40.53 26.28
N ILE A 21 -10.04 41.17 26.90
CA ILE A 21 -10.99 40.50 27.81
C ILE A 21 -12.04 39.64 27.10
N ASN A 22 -12.26 39.88 25.81
CA ASN A 22 -13.19 39.15 24.95
C ASN A 22 -12.45 38.40 23.83
N ASP A 23 -11.12 38.42 23.85
CA ASP A 23 -10.26 37.85 22.84
C ASP A 23 -9.81 36.45 23.29
N ASN A 24 -10.12 35.42 22.51
CA ASN A 24 -9.67 34.05 22.77
C ASN A 24 -8.21 33.81 22.36
N CYS A 25 -7.55 34.77 21.70
CA CYS A 25 -6.11 34.81 21.45
C CYS A 25 -5.50 36.21 21.65
N PRO A 26 -5.41 36.73 22.90
CA PRO A 26 -5.06 38.14 23.20
C PRO A 26 -3.71 38.68 22.68
N ASN A 27 -2.87 37.84 22.07
CA ASN A 27 -1.56 38.23 21.54
C ASN A 27 -1.38 37.88 20.06
N ASP A 28 -2.34 37.20 19.43
CA ASP A 28 -2.22 36.64 18.09
C ASP A 28 -3.48 36.97 17.26
N PRO A 29 -3.37 37.89 16.27
CA PRO A 29 -4.55 38.45 15.61
C PRO A 29 -5.49 37.41 14.99
N ASN A 30 -6.72 37.33 15.48
CA ASN A 30 -7.75 36.43 14.98
C ASN A 30 -9.15 37.08 15.05
N PRO A 31 -9.45 38.06 14.17
CA PRO A 31 -10.70 38.84 14.24
C PRO A 31 -11.99 38.01 14.15
N ASP A 32 -11.90 36.81 13.58
CA ASP A 32 -13.01 35.88 13.43
C ASP A 32 -13.28 35.06 14.70
N GLN A 33 -12.33 35.03 15.65
CA GLN A 33 -12.42 34.38 16.96
C GLN A 33 -12.90 32.92 16.87
N GLU A 34 -12.43 32.20 15.84
CA GLU A 34 -12.72 30.79 15.67
C GLU A 34 -12.09 30.00 16.83
N ASP A 35 -12.87 29.07 17.37
CA ASP A 35 -12.59 28.19 18.51
C ASP A 35 -13.41 26.93 18.23
N LEU A 36 -12.77 25.98 17.55
CA LEU A 36 -13.44 24.84 16.94
C LEU A 36 -13.81 23.77 18.00
N ASP A 37 -12.93 23.54 18.97
CA ASP A 37 -13.13 22.56 20.03
C ASP A 37 -13.87 23.13 21.27
N GLN A 38 -14.02 24.45 21.36
CA GLN A 38 -14.71 25.19 22.41
C GLN A 38 -14.03 25.09 23.79
N ASP A 39 -12.71 25.01 23.85
CA ASP A 39 -11.95 25.01 25.10
C ASP A 39 -11.69 26.43 25.65
N GLY A 40 -11.89 27.45 24.81
CA GLY A 40 -11.72 28.86 25.12
C GLY A 40 -10.39 29.48 24.65
N LEU A 41 -9.53 28.72 23.98
CA LEU A 41 -8.42 29.17 23.17
C LEU A 41 -8.89 29.24 21.71
N GLY A 42 -8.52 30.30 20.99
CA GLY A 42 -8.85 30.37 19.58
C GLY A 42 -7.92 29.50 18.73
N ASN A 43 -8.39 29.00 17.59
CA ASN A 43 -7.63 28.14 16.67
C ASN A 43 -6.23 28.71 16.30
N VAL A 44 -6.05 30.04 16.35
CA VAL A 44 -4.79 30.72 16.03
C VAL A 44 -3.73 30.54 17.11
N CYS A 45 -4.14 30.41 18.37
CA CYS A 45 -3.26 30.27 19.53
C CYS A 45 -3.44 28.94 20.28
N ASP A 46 -4.28 28.05 19.76
CA ASP A 46 -4.40 26.68 20.18
C ASP A 46 -3.34 25.80 19.51
N ASP A 47 -2.79 24.84 20.25
CA ASP A 47 -1.85 23.85 19.74
C ASP A 47 -2.59 22.59 19.20
N ASP A 48 -3.89 22.44 19.48
CA ASP A 48 -4.77 21.32 19.09
C ASP A 48 -6.17 21.88 18.79
N SER A 49 -6.34 22.48 17.60
CA SER A 49 -7.48 23.38 17.34
C SER A 49 -8.83 22.66 17.31
N ASP A 50 -8.86 21.36 17.03
CA ASP A 50 -10.09 20.57 16.94
C ASP A 50 -10.29 19.62 18.12
N GLY A 51 -9.31 19.53 19.02
CA GLY A 51 -9.40 18.83 20.30
C GLY A 51 -9.45 17.30 20.16
N ASP A 52 -8.92 16.74 19.07
CA ASP A 52 -8.86 15.29 18.87
C ASP A 52 -7.74 14.61 19.67
N GLY A 53 -6.81 15.41 20.20
CA GLY A 53 -5.66 14.98 21.00
C GLY A 53 -4.35 14.85 20.23
N VAL A 54 -4.31 15.21 18.95
CA VAL A 54 -3.12 15.35 18.09
C VAL A 54 -2.85 16.83 17.88
N SER A 55 -1.63 17.28 18.17
CA SER A 55 -1.31 18.70 17.99
C SER A 55 -1.32 19.08 16.51
N ASN A 56 -1.74 20.31 16.19
CA ASN A 56 -1.79 20.90 14.85
C ASN A 56 -0.54 20.67 13.98
N GLY A 57 0.64 20.53 14.59
CA GLY A 57 1.90 20.31 13.86
C GLY A 57 2.15 18.86 13.44
N ASP A 58 1.50 17.92 14.10
CA ASP A 58 1.57 16.47 13.85
C ASP A 58 0.27 15.95 13.22
N ASP A 59 -0.74 16.80 13.08
CA ASP A 59 -2.05 16.53 12.51
C ASP A 59 -2.09 16.94 11.03
N GLN A 60 -2.44 16.01 10.13
CA GLN A 60 -2.61 16.31 8.70
C GLN A 60 -3.91 17.06 8.39
N PHE A 61 -4.88 17.03 9.30
CA PHE A 61 -6.17 17.73 9.21
C PHE A 61 -6.49 18.50 10.51
N PRO A 62 -5.73 19.57 10.86
CA PRO A 62 -5.82 20.28 12.15
C PRO A 62 -7.15 20.96 12.52
N LEU A 63 -8.18 20.80 11.70
CA LEU A 63 -9.51 21.40 11.85
C LEU A 63 -10.63 20.37 11.66
N ASP A 64 -10.31 19.08 11.67
CA ASP A 64 -11.26 17.98 11.56
C ASP A 64 -10.97 16.94 12.64
N SER A 65 -11.63 17.10 13.79
CA SER A 65 -11.46 16.20 14.95
C SER A 65 -11.76 14.71 14.71
N THR A 66 -12.20 14.35 13.51
CA THR A 66 -12.45 12.97 13.10
C THR A 66 -11.34 12.40 12.24
N GLU A 67 -10.30 13.15 11.93
CA GLU A 67 -9.23 12.76 11.04
C GLU A 67 -7.92 13.42 11.43
N ASN A 68 -6.83 12.67 11.38
CA ASN A 68 -5.50 13.23 11.61
C ASN A 68 -4.40 12.66 10.71
N SER A 69 -4.74 11.71 9.83
CA SER A 69 -3.79 10.99 8.98
C SER A 69 -4.22 10.99 7.52
N ASP A 70 -3.25 11.11 6.61
CA ASP A 70 -3.36 11.01 5.15
C ASP A 70 -2.08 10.32 4.67
N THR A 71 -2.12 8.99 4.64
CA THR A 71 -0.94 8.13 4.45
C THR A 71 -0.33 8.32 3.06
N ASP A 72 -1.13 8.42 1.99
CA ASP A 72 -0.64 8.58 0.62
C ASP A 72 -0.46 10.05 0.18
N ASN A 73 -0.91 11.01 1.01
CA ASN A 73 -0.85 12.45 0.80
C ASN A 73 -1.65 12.93 -0.42
N ASP A 74 -2.78 12.30 -0.74
CA ASP A 74 -3.68 12.73 -1.81
C ASP A 74 -4.65 13.86 -1.39
N GLY A 75 -4.76 14.10 -0.07
CA GLY A 75 -5.60 15.12 0.55
C GLY A 75 -6.98 14.64 1.02
N VAL A 76 -7.27 13.34 0.91
CA VAL A 76 -8.37 12.65 1.59
C VAL A 76 -7.77 11.94 2.81
N GLY A 77 -8.34 12.14 3.99
CA GLY A 77 -7.83 11.49 5.19
C GLY A 77 -8.28 10.03 5.29
N ASN A 78 -7.51 9.23 6.00
CA ASN A 78 -7.65 7.78 6.05
C ASN A 78 -9.05 7.28 6.48
N ASN A 79 -9.75 7.98 7.36
CA ASN A 79 -11.12 7.59 7.76
C ASN A 79 -12.16 7.79 6.64
N ALA A 80 -11.82 8.58 5.60
CA ALA A 80 -12.66 8.87 4.45
C ALA A 80 -12.13 8.31 3.12
N ASP A 81 -10.84 7.96 3.05
CA ASP A 81 -10.24 7.29 1.91
C ASP A 81 -10.67 5.81 1.85
N LEU A 82 -10.52 5.22 0.68
CA LEU A 82 -10.74 3.79 0.44
C LEU A 82 -9.45 3.06 0.07
N ASP A 83 -8.34 3.77 -0.13
CA ASP A 83 -7.02 3.28 -0.57
C ASP A 83 -5.95 4.13 0.13
N ASP A 84 -5.84 3.95 1.45
CA ASP A 84 -5.10 4.83 2.37
C ASP A 84 -3.62 5.04 1.97
N ASP A 85 -2.97 4.05 1.36
CA ASP A 85 -1.56 4.13 0.95
C ASP A 85 -1.34 4.32 -0.56
N GLY A 86 -2.43 4.37 -1.33
CA GLY A 86 -2.45 4.72 -2.75
C GLY A 86 -1.77 3.70 -3.66
N ASP A 87 -1.68 2.43 -3.25
CA ASP A 87 -1.06 1.37 -4.05
C ASP A 87 -2.00 0.73 -5.09
N GLY A 88 -3.29 1.04 -4.99
CA GLY A 88 -4.34 0.64 -5.90
C GLY A 88 -5.20 -0.54 -5.43
N MET A 89 -4.98 -1.06 -4.21
CA MET A 89 -5.88 -1.97 -3.54
C MET A 89 -6.69 -1.23 -2.47
N ASN A 90 -8.02 -1.42 -2.44
CA ASN A 90 -8.82 -0.74 -1.42
C ASN A 90 -8.53 -1.34 -0.02
N ASP A 91 -8.62 -0.54 1.04
CA ASP A 91 -8.33 -0.95 2.44
C ASP A 91 -9.09 -2.20 2.89
N THR A 92 -10.29 -2.44 2.34
CA THR A 92 -11.11 -3.60 2.70
C THR A 92 -10.61 -4.91 2.09
N ASP A 93 -9.86 -4.82 1.00
CA ASP A 93 -9.26 -5.93 0.29
C ASP A 93 -7.74 -6.03 0.56
N ASP A 94 -7.16 -5.02 1.22
CA ASP A 94 -5.75 -4.92 1.57
C ASP A 94 -5.45 -5.49 2.97
N ALA A 95 -4.46 -6.36 3.08
CA ALA A 95 -3.99 -6.87 4.38
C ALA A 95 -3.16 -5.84 5.18
N PHE A 96 -2.54 -4.88 4.51
CA PHE A 96 -1.71 -3.81 5.05
C PHE A 96 -2.11 -2.43 4.48
N PRO A 97 -3.29 -1.89 4.82
CA PRO A 97 -3.82 -0.66 4.21
C PRO A 97 -2.95 0.61 4.32
N LEU A 98 -1.85 0.59 5.07
CA LEU A 98 -0.99 1.75 5.30
C LEU A 98 0.44 1.53 4.77
N ASP A 99 0.72 0.42 4.09
CA ASP A 99 2.03 0.11 3.52
C ASP A 99 1.91 -0.27 2.04
N SER A 100 2.09 0.74 1.18
CA SER A 100 2.05 0.63 -0.28
C SER A 100 2.98 -0.40 -0.94
N ASN A 101 3.80 -1.12 -0.15
CA ASN A 101 4.64 -2.20 -0.62
C ASN A 101 4.07 -3.59 -0.29
N GLU A 102 2.96 -3.70 0.42
CA GLU A 102 2.38 -4.95 0.87
C GLU A 102 0.86 -4.91 0.74
N THR A 103 0.27 -5.86 0.02
CA THR A 103 -1.20 -5.95 -0.13
C THR A 103 -1.77 -7.27 0.39
N THR A 104 -0.90 -8.27 0.57
CA THR A 104 -1.28 -9.68 0.74
C THR A 104 -0.55 -10.27 1.94
N ASP A 105 -1.30 -10.99 2.78
CA ASP A 105 -0.82 -11.80 3.90
C ASP A 105 -1.46 -13.20 3.78
N THR A 106 -0.74 -14.13 3.15
CA THR A 106 -1.33 -15.41 2.73
C THR A 106 -1.60 -16.34 3.92
N ASP A 107 -0.76 -16.32 4.96
CA ASP A 107 -0.92 -17.16 6.16
C ASP A 107 -1.56 -16.44 7.36
N ASN A 108 -1.74 -15.12 7.26
CA ASN A 108 -2.31 -14.22 8.26
C ASN A 108 -1.47 -14.12 9.55
N ASP A 109 -0.15 -14.18 9.44
CA ASP A 109 0.77 -14.00 10.57
C ASP A 109 1.10 -12.53 10.89
N GLY A 110 0.72 -11.62 9.99
CA GLY A 110 0.92 -10.17 10.09
C GLY A 110 2.22 -9.66 9.43
N ILE A 111 2.91 -10.48 8.66
CA ILE A 111 4.02 -10.11 7.77
C ILE A 111 3.52 -10.23 6.33
N GLY A 112 3.68 -9.18 5.52
CA GLY A 112 3.23 -9.21 4.14
C GLY A 112 4.12 -10.06 3.26
N ASN A 113 3.55 -10.66 2.20
CA ASN A 113 4.25 -11.60 1.34
C ASN A 113 5.54 -11.04 0.69
N ASN A 114 5.69 -9.71 0.51
CA ASN A 114 6.97 -9.18 -0.02
C ASN A 114 8.09 -9.16 1.03
N GLY A 115 7.74 -9.24 2.33
CA GLY A 115 8.63 -9.25 3.48
C GLY A 115 8.69 -10.56 4.25
N ASP A 116 7.76 -11.49 4.00
CA ASP A 116 7.75 -12.84 4.53
C ASP A 116 8.69 -13.76 3.74
N ALA A 117 9.17 -14.82 4.37
CA ALA A 117 9.99 -15.85 3.77
C ALA A 117 9.29 -17.22 3.71
N ASP A 118 8.10 -17.36 4.29
CA ASP A 118 7.26 -18.58 4.35
C ASP A 118 5.80 -18.15 4.18
N ASP A 119 5.46 -17.69 2.97
CA ASP A 119 4.22 -16.97 2.66
C ASP A 119 2.93 -17.73 3.05
N ASP A 120 2.95 -19.07 3.12
CA ASP A 120 1.79 -19.89 3.49
C ASP A 120 1.89 -20.59 4.85
N GLY A 121 2.96 -20.29 5.60
CA GLY A 121 3.16 -20.71 6.99
C GLY A 121 3.24 -22.23 7.19
N ASP A 122 3.65 -22.99 6.17
CA ASP A 122 3.75 -24.45 6.26
C ASP A 122 5.09 -24.94 6.84
N GLY A 123 6.06 -24.04 7.01
CA GLY A 123 7.38 -24.28 7.55
C GLY A 123 8.48 -24.51 6.51
N ILE A 124 8.22 -24.22 5.23
CA ILE A 124 9.19 -24.33 4.14
C ILE A 124 9.39 -22.95 3.50
N ASP A 125 10.62 -22.41 3.58
CA ASP A 125 10.92 -21.11 2.99
C ASP A 125 10.56 -21.05 1.48
N ASP A 126 9.99 -19.93 0.99
CA ASP A 126 9.50 -19.73 -0.39
C ASP A 126 10.55 -20.05 -1.46
N THR A 127 11.82 -19.82 -1.15
CA THR A 127 12.94 -20.09 -2.06
C THR A 127 13.16 -21.58 -2.33
N THR A 128 12.57 -22.43 -1.49
CA THR A 128 12.60 -23.89 -1.57
C THR A 128 11.23 -24.53 -1.67
N ASP A 129 10.17 -23.74 -1.53
CA ASP A 129 8.79 -24.21 -1.63
C ASP A 129 8.35 -24.38 -3.09
N ASN A 130 7.79 -25.55 -3.43
CA ASN A 130 7.24 -25.80 -4.76
C ASN A 130 5.78 -25.30 -4.92
N CYS A 131 5.16 -24.82 -3.85
CA CYS A 131 3.89 -24.12 -3.79
C CYS A 131 3.89 -22.97 -2.75
N PRO A 132 4.64 -21.87 -2.96
CA PRO A 132 4.84 -20.81 -1.95
C PRO A 132 3.57 -20.15 -1.36
N PHE A 133 2.40 -20.32 -1.96
CA PHE A 133 1.16 -19.69 -1.50
C PHE A 133 0.07 -20.72 -1.11
N VAL A 134 0.43 -22.01 -1.03
CA VAL A 134 -0.51 -23.11 -0.76
C VAL A 134 0.16 -24.17 0.10
N SER A 135 -0.14 -24.13 1.40
CA SER A 135 0.54 -24.96 2.39
C SER A 135 0.60 -26.44 1.99
N ASN A 136 1.81 -26.96 1.85
CA ASN A 136 2.11 -28.33 1.46
C ASN A 136 3.47 -28.81 2.02
N SER A 137 3.60 -28.83 3.35
CA SER A 137 4.82 -29.23 4.07
C SER A 137 5.48 -30.58 3.68
N ASP A 138 4.81 -31.43 2.89
CA ASP A 138 5.37 -32.66 2.31
C ASP A 138 6.06 -32.47 0.95
N GLN A 139 5.92 -31.31 0.33
CA GLN A 139 6.56 -30.86 -0.91
C GLN A 139 6.39 -31.88 -2.04
N GLY A 140 5.19 -32.47 -2.12
CA GLY A 140 4.81 -33.43 -3.15
C GLY A 140 4.87 -32.83 -4.55
N ASP A 141 5.39 -33.60 -5.50
CA ASP A 141 5.46 -33.28 -6.93
C ASP A 141 5.50 -34.61 -7.72
N GLU A 142 4.33 -35.08 -8.20
CA GLU A 142 4.21 -36.40 -8.84
C GLU A 142 4.78 -36.48 -10.26
N ASP A 143 4.83 -35.38 -11.00
CA ASP A 143 5.26 -35.36 -12.39
C ASP A 143 6.62 -34.67 -12.62
N ASN A 144 7.21 -34.15 -11.53
CA ASN A 144 8.56 -33.63 -11.44
C ASN A 144 8.82 -32.42 -12.33
N ASP A 145 7.82 -31.55 -12.49
CA ASP A 145 7.93 -30.32 -13.27
C ASP A 145 8.39 -29.09 -12.46
N GLY A 146 8.47 -29.24 -11.13
CA GLY A 146 8.91 -28.21 -10.19
C GLY A 146 7.78 -27.37 -9.60
N ILE A 147 6.52 -27.63 -9.95
CA ILE A 147 5.33 -27.08 -9.29
C ILE A 147 4.74 -28.17 -8.41
N GLY A 148 4.45 -27.86 -7.15
CA GLY A 148 3.92 -28.86 -6.22
C GLY A 148 2.49 -29.27 -6.55
N THR A 149 2.15 -30.50 -6.18
CA THR A 149 0.81 -31.08 -6.39
C THR A 149 -0.32 -30.23 -5.83
N ALA A 150 -0.06 -29.51 -4.74
CA ALA A 150 -1.06 -28.71 -4.04
C ALA A 150 -1.50 -27.48 -4.86
N CYS A 151 -0.61 -26.92 -5.66
CA CYS A 151 -0.85 -25.71 -6.46
C CYS A 151 -0.82 -25.98 -7.98
N ASP A 152 -0.55 -27.22 -8.41
CA ASP A 152 -0.57 -27.59 -9.82
C ASP A 152 -2.01 -27.74 -10.36
N SER A 153 -2.43 -26.75 -11.13
CA SER A 153 -3.73 -26.74 -11.83
C SER A 153 -3.72 -27.53 -13.16
N ALA A 154 -2.54 -27.94 -13.64
CA ALA A 154 -2.35 -28.61 -14.92
C ALA A 154 -2.21 -30.14 -14.77
N GLU A 155 -3.11 -30.77 -14.00
CA GLU A 155 -3.29 -32.22 -13.84
C GLU A 155 -2.13 -33.11 -14.34
N ASN A 156 -1.11 -33.37 -13.51
CA ASN A 156 -0.20 -34.53 -13.68
C ASN A 156 0.28 -34.74 -15.13
N ILE A 157 0.57 -33.67 -15.88
CA ILE A 157 1.12 -33.78 -17.22
C ILE A 157 2.60 -33.44 -17.12
N PRO A 158 3.49 -34.46 -17.12
CA PRO A 158 4.91 -34.22 -17.19
C PRO A 158 5.22 -33.25 -18.32
N LYS A 159 5.90 -32.13 -18.01
CA LYS A 159 6.35 -31.14 -18.98
C LYS A 159 7.55 -31.66 -19.79
N GLU A 160 7.48 -32.92 -20.22
CA GLU A 160 8.48 -33.63 -20.99
C GLU A 160 8.47 -33.12 -22.44
N GLY A 161 9.21 -32.02 -22.64
CA GLY A 161 9.65 -31.58 -23.96
C GLY A 161 8.58 -30.87 -24.77
N MET A 162 8.53 -29.54 -24.66
CA MET A 162 8.28 -28.77 -25.89
C MET A 162 9.45 -29.08 -26.83
N PRO A 163 9.26 -29.81 -27.95
CA PRO A 163 10.32 -29.89 -28.93
C PRO A 163 10.52 -28.46 -29.42
N SER A 164 11.69 -27.87 -29.15
CA SER A 164 12.19 -26.83 -30.05
C SER A 164 11.99 -27.38 -31.47
N LEU A 165 11.50 -26.57 -32.40
CA LEU A 165 11.40 -26.93 -33.82
C LEU A 165 12.81 -27.14 -34.42
N GLY A 166 13.57 -28.08 -33.89
CA GLY A 166 14.79 -28.64 -34.43
C GLY A 166 14.39 -29.65 -35.50
N LEU A 167 14.05 -29.12 -36.66
CA LEU A 167 14.24 -29.69 -37.99
C LEU A 167 14.66 -31.19 -37.99
N LEU A 168 13.67 -32.09 -38.02
CA LEU A 168 13.84 -33.50 -38.36
C LEU A 168 14.30 -33.63 -39.82
N ALA A 169 15.62 -33.58 -40.06
CA ALA A 169 16.23 -34.03 -41.31
C ALA A 169 16.95 -35.36 -41.06
N THR A 170 16.18 -36.42 -40.78
CA THR A 170 16.71 -37.77 -40.70
C THR A 170 17.15 -38.25 -42.07
N THR A 171 18.42 -38.63 -42.13
CA THR A 171 19.15 -39.28 -43.21
C THR A 171 18.44 -40.51 -43.79
N MET A 172 18.27 -40.57 -45.11
CA MET A 172 18.05 -41.83 -45.84
C MET A 172 19.08 -41.95 -46.97
N ALA A 173 20.15 -42.68 -46.68
CA ALA A 173 21.03 -43.25 -47.68
C ALA A 173 20.65 -44.74 -47.86
N VAL A 174 20.09 -45.09 -49.01
CA VAL A 174 20.09 -46.48 -49.49
C VAL A 174 20.62 -46.49 -50.93
N LEU A 175 21.81 -47.10 -51.06
CA LEU A 175 22.46 -47.49 -52.31
C LEU A 175 21.56 -48.41 -53.14
N VAL A 176 21.40 -48.10 -54.43
CA VAL A 176 21.27 -49.14 -55.46
C VAL A 176 22.21 -48.80 -56.61
N ALA A 177 23.26 -49.60 -56.74
CA ALA A 177 24.23 -49.55 -57.82
C ALA A 177 23.73 -50.34 -59.04
N GLY A 178 23.92 -49.75 -60.23
CA GLY A 178 24.45 -50.45 -61.40
C GLY A 178 23.51 -51.24 -62.32
N LEU A 179 23.62 -50.92 -63.62
CA LEU A 179 23.26 -51.70 -64.83
C LEU A 179 21.80 -51.65 -65.32
N TYR A 180 21.55 -50.86 -66.38
CA TYR A 180 21.14 -51.45 -67.67
C TYR A 180 21.37 -50.48 -68.85
N ILE A 181 21.63 -51.08 -70.02
CA ILE A 181 22.25 -50.54 -71.23
C ILE A 181 21.19 -50.30 -72.34
N GLY A 182 21.38 -49.28 -73.19
CA GLY A 182 20.78 -49.14 -74.56
C GLY A 182 19.40 -48.45 -74.58
N ARG A 183 18.98 -47.65 -75.57
CA ARG A 183 19.25 -47.47 -77.02
C ARG A 183 18.81 -46.03 -77.42
N ARG A 184 19.49 -45.33 -78.35
CA ARG A 184 19.06 -44.96 -79.73
C ARG A 184 17.59 -44.50 -79.83
N ASP A 185 17.23 -43.34 -80.38
CA ASP A 185 17.77 -42.60 -81.53
C ASP A 185 17.90 -41.08 -81.29
#